data_AF-A0A529ME74-F1
#
_entry.id   AF-A0A529ME74-F1
#
_cell.length_a   1.000
_cell.length_b   1.000
_cell.length_c   1.000
_cell.angle_alpha   90.00
_cell.angle_beta   90.00
_cell.angle_gamma   90.00
#
_symmetry.space_group_name_H-M   'P 1'
#
loop_
_entity.id
_entity.type
_entity.pdbx_description
1 polymer ?
#
loop_
_entity_poly.entity_id
_entity_poly.type
_entity_poly.pdbx_seq_one_letter_code
_entity_poly.pdbx_strand_id
1 'polypeptide(L)'
;DVNHIRHSYLPNPRKDSDFALKEVHHTFEDGGAYALLGPSGCGKTTLLNIISGLLHPSHGQLLFNGRDITNLSTQERNIAQVFQF
;
A
#
# COMPACT_ATOMS: atom_id res chain seq x y z
N ASP A 1 -8.45 -3.07 -5.40
CA ASP A 1 -7.53 -4.20 -5.17
C ASP A 1 -6.12 -3.74 -4.87
N VAL A 2 -5.50 -4.35 -3.87
CA VAL A 2 -4.06 -4.35 -3.66
C VAL A 2 -3.53 -5.62 -4.34
N ASN A 3 -2.89 -5.47 -5.50
CA ASN A 3 -2.50 -6.59 -6.35
C ASN A 3 -0.99 -6.88 -6.23
N HIS A 4 -0.65 -7.88 -5.41
CA HIS A 4 0.73 -8.34 -5.14
C HIS A 4 1.70 -7.20 -4.78
N ILE A 5 1.23 -6.23 -3.98
CA ILE A 5 2.03 -5.08 -3.58
C ILE A 5 3.14 -5.50 -2.63
N ARG A 6 4.37 -5.05 -2.93
CA ARG A 6 5.53 -5.13 -2.05
C ARG A 6 6.27 -3.80 -2.05
N HIS A 7 6.92 -3.46 -0.94
CA HIS A 7 7.74 -2.25 -0.90
C HIS A 7 9.02 -2.43 -0.07
N SER A 8 10.13 -1.95 -0.64
CA SER A 8 11.41 -1.77 0.03
C SER A 8 11.87 -0.33 -0.15
N TYR A 9 12.43 0.23 0.92
CA TYR A 9 13.09 1.53 0.89
C TYR A 9 14.54 1.44 0.41
N LEU A 10 15.05 0.21 0.20
CA LEU A 10 16.37 0.00 -0.38
C LEU A 10 16.27 0.01 -1.92
N PRO A 11 17.28 0.53 -2.62
CA PRO A 11 17.26 0.59 -4.09
C PRO A 11 17.35 -0.79 -4.76
N ASN A 12 17.96 -1.78 -4.10
CA ASN A 12 18.17 -3.13 -4.62
C ASN A 12 17.92 -4.19 -3.53
N PRO A 13 16.66 -4.45 -3.15
CA PRO A 13 16.33 -5.48 -2.17
C PRO A 13 16.67 -6.88 -2.72
N ARG A 14 17.29 -7.74 -1.91
CA ARG A 14 17.75 -9.08 -2.32
C ARG A 14 17.08 -10.21 -1.54
N LYS A 15 16.58 -9.93 -0.34
CA LYS A 15 15.93 -10.90 0.54
C LYS A 15 14.64 -10.34 1.12
N ASP A 16 13.77 -11.22 1.59
CA ASP A 16 12.46 -10.82 2.11
C ASP A 16 12.52 -9.86 3.30
N SER A 17 13.59 -9.91 4.11
CA SER A 17 13.79 -8.98 5.22
C SER A 17 14.11 -7.55 4.75
N ASP A 18 14.46 -7.35 3.49
CA ASP A 18 14.73 -6.03 2.92
C ASP A 18 13.44 -5.27 2.58
N PHE A 19 12.31 -5.96 2.56
CA PHE A 19 10.99 -5.38 2.29
C PHE A 19 10.33 -4.93 3.59
N ALA A 20 10.09 -3.63 3.70
CA ALA A 20 9.31 -3.06 4.81
C ALA A 20 7.84 -3.47 4.73
N LEU A 21 7.32 -3.66 3.51
CA LEU A 21 6.03 -4.28 3.25
C LEU A 21 6.26 -5.54 2.42
N LYS A 22 6.06 -6.69 3.06
CA LYS A 22 5.98 -8.00 2.39
C LYS A 22 4.74 -8.05 1.49
N GLU A 23 4.62 -9.10 0.68
CA GLU A 23 3.55 -9.20 -0.30
C GLU A 23 2.16 -9.10 0.34
N VAL A 24 1.36 -8.17 -0.20
CA VAL A 24 -0.06 -8.04 0.11
C VAL A 24 -0.83 -8.22 -1.20
N HIS A 25 -1.78 -9.15 -1.19
CA HIS A 25 -2.73 -9.38 -2.27
C HIS A 25 -4.13 -9.48 -1.68
N HIS A 26 -4.93 -8.43 -1.83
CA HIS A 26 -6.26 -8.35 -1.20
C HIS A 26 -7.21 -7.43 -1.96
N THR A 27 -8.48 -7.83 -2.01
CA THR A 27 -9.60 -7.04 -2.50
C THR A 27 -10.34 -6.46 -1.31
N PHE A 28 -10.41 -5.12 -1.25
CA PHE A 28 -11.30 -4.41 -0.34
C PHE A 28 -12.62 -4.16 -1.06
N GLU A 29 -13.70 -4.63 -0.47
CA GLU A 29 -15.06 -4.48 -0.98
C GLU A 29 -15.60 -3.07 -0.67
N ASP A 30 -16.47 -2.57 -1.53
CA ASP A 30 -17.12 -1.28 -1.33
C ASP A 30 -17.98 -1.28 -0.05
N GLY A 31 -17.98 -0.14 0.65
CA GLY A 31 -18.64 0.00 1.96
C GLY A 31 -18.01 -0.81 3.11
N GLY A 32 -16.92 -1.54 2.88
CA GLY A 32 -16.26 -2.34 3.91
C GLY A 32 -15.50 -1.50 4.94
N ALA A 33 -15.53 -1.94 6.20
CA ALA A 33 -14.73 -1.39 7.29
C ALA A 33 -13.63 -2.39 7.68
N TYR A 34 -12.38 -2.00 7.49
CA TYR A 34 -11.23 -2.89 7.66
C TYR A 34 -10.29 -2.39 8.74
N ALA A 35 -9.79 -3.31 9.57
CA ALA A 35 -8.76 -3.03 10.56
C ALA A 35 -7.44 -3.66 10.13
N LEU A 36 -6.38 -2.86 10.07
CA LEU A 36 -5.03 -3.32 9.79
C LEU A 36 -4.25 -3.52 11.10
N LEU A 37 -4.05 -4.77 11.50
CA LEU A 37 -3.45 -5.13 12.79
C LEU A 37 -2.07 -5.76 12.59
N GLY A 38 -1.16 -5.50 13.54
CA GLY A 38 0.17 -6.10 13.57
C GLY A 38 1.14 -5.31 14.45
N PRO A 39 2.30 -5.90 14.81
CA PRO A 39 3.29 -5.24 15.65
C PRO A 39 3.91 -4.01 14.98
N SER A 40 4.63 -3.20 15.74
CA SER A 40 5.40 -2.09 15.16
C SER A 40 6.38 -2.60 14.10
N GLY A 41 6.56 -1.86 13.01
CA GLY A 41 7.48 -2.21 11.93
C GLY A 41 6.98 -3.26 10.93
N CYS A 42 5.76 -3.79 11.04
CA CYS A 42 5.25 -4.81 10.10
C CYS A 42 4.72 -4.25 8.75
N GLY A 43 4.94 -2.97 8.46
CA GLY A 43 4.56 -2.37 7.17
C GLY A 43 3.17 -1.70 7.11
N LYS A 44 2.47 -1.52 8.23
CA LYS A 44 1.12 -0.90 8.23
C LYS A 44 1.09 0.50 7.62
N THR A 45 1.93 1.39 8.13
CA THR A 45 2.05 2.76 7.62
C THR A 45 2.53 2.77 6.17
N THR A 46 3.41 1.83 5.79
CA THR A 46 3.86 1.66 4.40
C THR A 46 2.69 1.33 3.48
N LEU A 47 1.81 0.38 3.86
CA LEU A 47 0.62 0.03 3.08
C LEU A 47 -0.37 1.21 2.98
N LEU A 48 -0.66 1.89 4.09
CA LEU A 48 -1.56 3.06 4.10
C LEU A 48 -1.03 4.18 3.21
N ASN A 49 0.27 4.48 3.28
CA ASN A 49 0.89 5.49 2.43
C ASN A 49 0.86 5.10 0.94
N ILE A 50 0.98 3.81 0.62
CA ILE A 50 0.84 3.32 -0.76
C ILE A 50 -0.57 3.51 -1.27
N ILE A 51 -1.58 3.15 -0.47
CA ILE A 51 -3.00 3.31 -0.82
C ILE A 51 -3.28 4.79 -1.10
N SER A 52 -2.89 5.69 -0.20
CA SER A 52 -3.10 7.14 -0.31
C SER A 52 -2.21 7.84 -1.35
N GLY A 53 -1.31 7.14 -2.02
CA GLY A 53 -0.43 7.71 -3.05
C GLY A 53 0.71 8.58 -2.52
N LEU A 54 1.01 8.49 -1.23
CA LEU A 54 2.18 9.14 -0.61
C LEU A 54 3.47 8.35 -0.85
N LEU A 55 3.34 7.10 -1.29
CA LEU A 55 4.45 6.19 -1.56
C LEU A 55 4.13 5.31 -2.76
N HIS A 56 5.06 5.18 -3.70
CA HIS A 56 4.90 4.22 -4.79
C HIS A 56 5.37 2.83 -4.32
N PRO A 57 4.59 1.77 -4.59
CA PRO A 57 5.04 0.41 -4.28
C PRO A 57 6.25 0.06 -5.13
N SER A 58 7.16 -0.78 -4.61
CA SER A 58 8.32 -1.23 -5.38
C SER A 58 7.91 -2.30 -6.41
N HIS A 59 6.87 -3.07 -6.10
CA HIS A 59 6.29 -4.11 -6.97
C HIS A 59 4.77 -4.17 -6.78
N GLY A 60 4.08 -4.73 -7.77
CA GLY A 60 2.63 -4.88 -7.76
C GLY A 60 1.90 -3.62 -8.21
N GLN A 61 0.57 -3.66 -8.12
CA GLN A 61 -0.32 -2.60 -8.59
C GLN A 61 -1.44 -2.32 -7.60
N LEU A 62 -1.90 -1.06 -7.57
CA LEU A 62 -3.12 -0.66 -6.88
C LEU A 62 -4.22 -0.41 -7.91
N LEU A 63 -5.31 -1.14 -7.80
CA LEU A 63 -6.45 -1.05 -8.72
C LEU A 63 -7.66 -0.45 -8.01
N PHE A 64 -8.38 0.43 -8.68
CA PHE A 64 -9.69 0.93 -8.25
C PHE A 64 -10.71 0.64 -9.35
N ASN A 65 -11.71 -0.20 -9.06
CA ASN A 65 -12.68 -0.70 -10.04
C ASN A 65 -12.00 -1.25 -11.32
N GLY A 66 -10.94 -2.04 -11.15
CA GLY A 66 -10.15 -2.61 -12.25
C GLY A 66 -9.21 -1.63 -12.97
N ARG A 67 -9.27 -0.32 -12.67
CA ARG A 67 -8.35 0.68 -13.24
C ARG A 67 -7.08 0.77 -12.39
N ASP A 68 -5.92 0.70 -13.05
CA ASP A 68 -4.64 0.96 -12.38
C ASP A 68 -4.52 2.43 -11.97
N ILE A 69 -4.33 2.64 -10.67
CA ILE A 69 -4.14 3.95 -10.04
C ILE A 69 -2.76 4.09 -9.37
N THR A 70 -1.86 3.13 -9.58
CA THR A 70 -0.56 3.02 -8.89
C THR A 70 0.30 4.28 -9.04
N ASN A 71 0.17 4.96 -10.18
CA ASN A 71 0.94 6.16 -10.52
C ASN A 71 0.15 7.47 -10.40
N LEU A 72 -1.11 7.42 -9.96
CA LEU A 72 -1.87 8.64 -9.67
C LEU A 72 -1.30 9.33 -8.43
N SER A 73 -1.26 10.66 -8.46
CA SER A 73 -0.93 11.46 -7.28
C SER A 73 -1.97 11.29 -6.18
N THR A 74 -1.62 11.64 -4.94
CA THR A 74 -2.56 11.63 -3.80
C THR A 74 -3.86 12.38 -4.12
N GLN A 75 -3.78 13.53 -4.79
CA GLN A 75 -4.93 14.38 -5.11
C GLN A 75 -5.89 13.71 -6.10
N GLU A 76 -5.38 12.92 -7.03
CA GLU A 76 -6.16 12.25 -8.08
C GLU A 76 -6.86 10.97 -7.58
N ARG A 77 -6.48 10.45 -6.40
CA ARG A 77 -6.99 9.18 -5.88
C ARG A 77 -8.31 9.30 -5.11
N ASN A 78 -8.74 10.51 -4.76
CA ASN A 78 -9.94 10.75 -3.97
C ASN A 78 -9.95 9.96 -2.62
N ILE A 79 -8.81 9.93 -1.93
CA ILE A 79 -8.65 9.26 -0.63
C ILE A 79 -8.41 10.31 0.45
N ALA A 80 -9.13 10.18 1.57
CA ALA A 80 -8.87 10.95 2.79
C ALA A 80 -8.13 10.07 3.80
N GLN A 81 -6.99 10.57 4.32
CA GLN A 81 -6.22 9.90 5.36
C GLN A 81 -6.09 10.82 6.58
N VAL A 82 -6.32 10.25 7.76
CA VAL A 82 -6.05 10.89 9.05
C VAL A 82 -4.78 10.28 9.63
N PHE A 83 -3.85 11.13 10.04
CA PHE A 83 -2.57 10.70 10.61
C PHE A 83 -2.63 10.68 12.14
N GLN A 84 -1.90 9.74 12.72
CA GLN A 84 -1.56 9.80 14.14
C GLN A 84 -0.53 10.91 14.39
N PHE A 85 -0.61 11.55 15.55
CA PHE A 85 0.31 12.62 15.98
C PHE A 85 1.60 12.07 16.58
#